data_AF-A0A917TL62-F1
#
_entry.id   AF-A0A917TL62-F1
#
_cell.length_a   1.000
_cell.length_b   1.000
_cell.length_c   1.000
_cell.angle_alpha   90.00
_cell.angle_beta   90.00
_cell.angle_gamma   90.00
#
_symmetry.space_group_name_H-M   'P 1'
#
loop_
_entity.id
_entity.type
_entity.pdbx_description
1 polymer ?
#
loop_
_entity_poly.entity_id
_entity_poly.type
_entity_poly.pdbx_seq_one_letter_code
_entity_poly.pdbx_strand_id
1 'polypeptide(L)' 'MVTGSRNGELSLADARLNFSIYGASAPRYQELVRPPRDDERP' A
#
# COMPACT_ATOMS: atom_id res chain seq x y z
N MET A 1 11.70 -0.89 11.46
CA MET A 1 12.04 -1.24 10.06
C MET A 1 10.80 -1.87 9.46
N VAL A 2 10.24 -1.30 8.38
CA VAL A 2 9.16 -1.97 7.65
C VAL A 2 9.81 -3.14 6.92
N THR A 3 9.61 -4.35 7.43
CA THR A 3 10.08 -5.58 6.80
C THR A 3 9.19 -5.85 5.58
N GLY A 4 9.64 -5.35 4.43
CA GLY A 4 9.08 -5.67 3.13
C GLY A 4 9.27 -7.15 2.86
N SER A 5 8.25 -7.95 3.11
CA SER A 5 8.21 -9.33 2.66
C SER A 5 6.97 -9.48 1.78
N ARG A 6 7.23 -9.72 0.49
CA ARG A 6 6.30 -10.11 -0.59
C ARG A 6 5.81 -9.05 -1.59
N ASN A 7 6.21 -7.79 -1.44
CA ASN A 7 6.22 -6.84 -2.56
C ASN A 7 7.70 -6.70 -2.95
N GLY A 8 8.11 -7.25 -4.11
CA GLY A 8 9.51 -7.22 -4.58
C GLY A 8 10.13 -5.83 -4.38
N GLU A 9 11.42 -5.77 -4.03
CA GLU A 9 12.13 -4.60 -3.47
C GLU A 9 11.47 -3.25 -3.77
N LEU A 10 10.49 -2.86 -2.96
CA LEU A 10 9.87 -1.55 -3.06
C LEU A 10 10.75 -0.61 -2.25
N SER A 11 11.42 0.33 -2.91
CA SER A 11 12.25 1.30 -2.22
C SER A 11 11.39 2.16 -1.28
N LEU A 12 12.01 2.70 -0.23
CA LEU A 12 11.32 3.61 0.69
C LEU A 12 10.84 4.89 -0.03
N ALA A 13 11.54 5.32 -1.08
CA ALA A 13 11.14 6.45 -1.90
C ALA A 13 9.85 6.15 -2.67
N ASP A 14 9.77 4.98 -3.30
CA ASP A 14 8.59 4.54 -4.05
C ASP A 14 7.39 4.34 -3.12
N ALA A 15 7.61 3.78 -1.92
CA ALA A 15 6.57 3.63 -0.92
C ALA A 15 5.99 4.99 -0.47
N ARG A 16 6.85 6.00 -0.25
CA ARG A 16 6.43 7.37 0.08
C ARG A 16 5.67 8.03 -1.06
N LEU A 17 6.14 7.86 -2.29
CA LEU A 17 5.46 8.39 -3.47
C LEU A 17 4.07 7.78 -3.62
N ASN A 18 3.96 6.45 -3.55
CA ASN A 18 2.69 5.74 -3.61
C ASN A 18 1.73 6.22 -2.51
N PHE A 19 2.22 6.39 -1.29
CA PHE A 19 1.40 6.94 -0.20
C PHE A 19 0.95 8.39 -0.48
N SER A 20 1.79 9.23 -1.08
CA SER A 20 1.40 10.61 -1.41
C SER A 20 0.33 10.69 -2.51
N ILE A 21 0.34 9.74 -3.46
CA ILE A 21 -0.60 9.69 -4.58
C ILE A 21 -1.93 9.06 -4.13
N TYR A 22 -1.87 7.92 -3.44
CA TYR A 22 -3.04 7.10 -3.14
C TYR A 22 -3.54 7.25 -1.69
N GLY A 23 -2.73 7.80 -0.78
CA GLY A 23 -3.02 7.90 0.64
C GLY A 23 -3.19 6.54 1.32
N ALA A 24 -3.79 6.54 2.51
CA ALA A 24 -4.50 5.37 3.01
C ALA A 24 -5.78 5.20 2.14
N SER A 25 -5.60 4.71 0.92
CA SER A 25 -6.63 4.38 -0.07
C SER A 25 -7.87 5.29 -0.03
N ALA A 26 -7.74 6.53 -0.49
CA ALA A 26 -8.90 7.42 -0.63
C ALA A 26 -10.00 6.75 -1.49
N PRO A 27 -11.30 7.00 -1.25
CA PRO A 27 -12.39 6.29 -1.94
C PRO A 27 -12.27 6.28 -3.47
N ARG A 28 -11.78 7.38 -4.04
CA ARG A 28 -11.55 7.55 -5.49
C ARG A 28 -10.52 6.59 -6.11
N TYR A 29 -9.69 5.94 -5.29
CA TYR A 29 -8.63 5.04 -5.72
C TYR A 29 -8.88 3.59 -5.30
N GLN A 30 -10.07 3.26 -4.78
CA GLN A 30 -10.40 1.90 -4.33
C GLN A 30 -10.20 0.84 -5.42
N GLU A 31 -10.44 1.18 -6.68
CA GLU A 31 -10.27 0.25 -7.81
C GLU A 31 -8.80 -0.01 -8.17
N LEU A 32 -7.88 0.89 -7.76
CA LEU A 32 -6.45 0.79 -8.05
C LEU A 32 -5.66 0.09 -6.94
N VAL A 33 -6.26 -0.04 -5.76
CA VAL A 33 -5.62 -0.68 -4.61
C VAL A 33 -6.22 -2.06 -4.42
N ARG A 34 -5.36 -3.04 -4.09
CA ARG A 34 -5.86 -4.37 -3.73
C ARG A 34 -6.83 -4.27 -2.54
N PRO A 35 -7.92 -5.05 -2.52
CA PRO A 35 -8.76 -5.13 -1.34
C PRO A 35 -7.95 -5.62 -0.12
N PRO A 36 -8.33 -5.21 1.10
CA PRO A 36 -7.75 -5.76 2.32
C PRO A 36 -7.92 -7.28 2.35
N ARG A 37 -6.88 -8.00 2.76
CA ARG A 37 -6.99 -9.44 3.04
C ARG A 37 -7.71 -9.66 4.36
N ASP A 38 -8.25 -10.86 4.54
CA ASP A 38 -9.02 -11.19 5.74
C ASP A 38 -8.15 -11.25 7.01
N ASP A 39 -6.85 -11.51 6.87
CA ASP A 39 -5.85 -11.44 7.95
C ASP A 39 -5.38 -10.00 8.27
N GLU A 40 -5.77 -9.02 7.45
CA GLU A 40 -5.45 -7.60 7.62
C GLU A 40 -6.62 -6.81 8.24
N ARG A 41 -7.74 -7.47 8.54
CA ARG A 41 -8.92 -6.86 9.20
C ARG A 41 -8.73 -6.81 10.73
N PRO A 42 -9.30 -5.80 11.42
CA PRO A 42 -9.22 -5.69 12.88
C PRO A 42 -9.93 -6.82 13.61
#